data_AF-A0A0C2YRT7-F1
#
_entry.id   AF-A0A0C2YRT7-F1
#
_cell.length_a   1.000
_cell.length_b   1.000
_cell.length_c   1.000
_cell.angle_alpha   90.00
_cell.angle_beta   90.00
_cell.angle_gamma   90.00
#
_symmetry.space_group_name_H-M   'P 1'
#
loop_
_entity.id
_entity.type
_entity.pdbx_description
1 polymer ?
#
loop_
_entity_poly.entity_id
_entity_poly.type
_entity_poly.pdbx_seq_one_letter_code
_entity_poly.pdbx_strand_id
1 'polypeptide(L)'
;MKDRSATGQDLQKCARCKMSWYCSRECQKEHWQIHKKKCEDVEGTGLSRLVRKLQSNKWLLFLLEVCVVCNSDLLRRKSDPDRPFMARINVGIEPTDISVCYQLFTGAEFESEMEGMLQLNAVTPLEDPGPLAPHMMPLWNNFREVTNGLGFSSDAVGLLEFVNTSDHSITTSIHITQPALEYAQAAKPFRGHSALFGVSEVPFSAMSCLEQINSHIRSDSKNLLQLRVL
;
A
#
# COMPACT_ATOMS: atom_id res chain seq x y z
N MET A 1 23.28 7.57 -4.73
CA MET A 1 23.54 6.40 -5.60
C MET A 1 22.67 6.51 -6.84
N LYS A 2 23.23 6.25 -8.03
CA LYS A 2 22.51 6.29 -9.31
C LYS A 2 22.06 4.88 -9.64
N ASP A 3 20.76 4.66 -9.79
CA ASP A 3 20.22 3.34 -10.14
C ASP A 3 20.36 3.13 -11.64
N ARG A 4 21.11 2.09 -12.03
CA ARG A 4 21.44 1.75 -13.41
C ARG A 4 20.38 0.81 -13.99
N SER A 5 19.93 1.06 -15.22
CA SER A 5 19.06 0.15 -15.96
C SER A 5 19.79 -1.17 -16.29
N ALA A 6 19.04 -2.19 -16.71
CA ALA A 6 19.60 -3.45 -17.24
C ALA A 6 20.52 -3.25 -18.46
N THR A 7 20.44 -2.08 -19.11
CA THR A 7 21.29 -1.66 -20.24
C THR A 7 22.45 -0.73 -19.82
N GLY A 8 22.67 -0.52 -18.52
CA GLY A 8 23.75 0.31 -17.98
C GLY A 8 23.52 1.82 -18.05
N GLN A 9 22.33 2.27 -18.44
CA GLN A 9 21.99 3.71 -18.47
C GLN A 9 21.54 4.20 -17.09
N ASP A 10 21.98 5.41 -16.72
CA ASP A 10 21.53 6.10 -15.51
C ASP A 10 20.06 6.51 -15.66
N LEU A 11 19.18 5.98 -14.80
CA LEU A 11 17.76 6.37 -14.81
C LEU A 11 17.53 7.67 -14.04
N GLN A 12 16.70 8.54 -14.60
CA GLN A 12 16.29 9.81 -14.01
C GLN A 12 14.96 9.65 -13.28
N LYS A 13 14.89 10.08 -12.02
CA LYS A 13 13.63 10.16 -11.28
C LYS A 13 12.83 11.37 -11.74
N CYS A 14 11.51 11.25 -11.76
CA CYS A 14 10.62 12.41 -11.86
C CYS A 14 10.96 13.43 -10.76
N ALA A 15 11.25 14.67 -11.11
CA ALA A 15 11.65 15.70 -10.15
C ALA A 15 10.56 16.01 -9.10
N ARG A 16 9.29 15.90 -9.48
CA ARG A 16 8.13 16.18 -8.62
C ARG A 16 7.85 15.03 -7.64
N CYS A 17 7.43 13.87 -8.15
CA CYS A 17 7.03 12.75 -7.29
C CYS A 17 8.20 11.86 -6.83
N LYS A 18 9.35 11.91 -7.52
CA LYS A 18 10.50 11.02 -7.28
C LYS A 18 10.17 9.52 -7.31
N MET A 19 9.08 9.13 -7.99
CA MET A 19 8.58 7.74 -8.02
C MET A 19 8.75 7.04 -9.36
N SER A 20 8.56 7.75 -10.47
CA SER A 20 8.75 7.18 -11.80
C SER A 20 10.17 7.41 -12.28
N TRP A 21 10.70 6.41 -12.97
CA TRP A 21 12.05 6.39 -13.52
C TRP A 21 11.98 6.46 -15.03
N TYR A 22 12.88 7.25 -15.61
CA TYR A 22 12.93 7.49 -17.04
C TYR A 22 14.35 7.38 -17.56
N CYS A 23 14.50 6.80 -18.75
CA CYS A 23 15.76 6.78 -19.50
C CYS A 23 16.26 8.19 -19.80
N SER A 24 15.35 9.11 -20.09
CA SER A 24 15.66 10.48 -20.46
C SER A 24 14.47 11.41 -20.18
N ARG A 25 14.69 12.71 -20.33
CA ARG A 25 13.61 13.71 -20.22
C ARG A 25 12.56 13.55 -21.31
N GLU A 26 12.94 13.03 -22.48
CA GLU A 26 12.06 12.75 -23.60
C GLU A 26 11.11 11.61 -23.22
N CYS A 27 11.63 10.50 -22.67
CA CYS A 27 10.81 9.39 -22.14
C CYS A 27 9.80 9.89 -21.08
N GLN A 28 10.21 10.83 -20.22
CA GLN A 28 9.34 11.44 -19.23
C GLN A 28 8.24 12.32 -19.86
N LYS A 29 8.58 13.14 -20.86
CA LYS A 29 7.64 14.03 -21.56
C LYS A 29 6.59 13.25 -22.34
N GLU A 30 6.99 12.18 -23.02
CA GLU A 30 6.06 11.28 -23.73
C GLU A 30 5.08 10.63 -22.76
N HIS A 31 5.59 10.11 -21.63
CA HIS A 31 4.73 9.52 -20.60
C HIS A 31 3.93 10.57 -19.80
N TRP A 32 4.23 11.87 -19.93
CA TRP A 32 3.68 12.92 -19.05
C TRP A 32 2.16 12.98 -19.07
N GLN A 33 1.51 12.78 -20.22
CA GLN A 33 0.05 12.85 -20.33
C GLN A 33 -0.66 11.81 -19.44
N ILE A 34 -0.01 10.66 -19.24
CA ILE A 34 -0.48 9.58 -18.37
C ILE A 34 0.02 9.81 -16.94
N HIS A 35 1.32 10.09 -16.79
CA HIS A 35 1.97 10.25 -15.50
C HIS A 35 1.41 11.42 -14.68
N LYS A 36 1.09 12.56 -15.29
CA LYS A 36 0.61 13.76 -14.60
C LYS A 36 -0.63 13.50 -13.74
N LYS A 37 -1.48 12.55 -14.16
CA LYS A 37 -2.70 12.14 -13.44
C LYS A 37 -2.38 11.46 -12.10
N LYS A 38 -1.16 10.93 -11.95
CA LYS A 38 -0.67 10.21 -10.76
C LYS A 38 0.57 10.88 -10.15
N CYS A 39 0.99 12.04 -10.69
CA CYS A 39 2.23 12.71 -10.30
C CYS A 39 1.92 13.78 -9.25
N GLU A 40 1.97 13.36 -7.99
CA GLU A 40 1.75 14.23 -6.84
C GLU A 40 3.07 14.58 -6.15
N ASP A 41 3.09 15.74 -5.49
CA ASP A 41 4.24 16.18 -4.72
C ASP A 41 4.52 15.25 -3.54
N VAL A 42 5.79 15.09 -3.21
CA VAL A 42 6.24 14.32 -2.04
C VAL A 42 6.11 15.15 -0.75
N GLU A 43 5.72 16.42 -0.85
CA GLU A 43 5.48 17.35 0.25
C GLU A 43 4.18 17.09 1.05
N GLY A 44 3.74 15.83 1.16
CA GLY A 44 2.74 15.45 2.13
C GLY A 44 3.40 14.99 3.44
N THR A 45 2.60 14.90 4.51
CA THR A 45 2.97 14.26 5.79
C THR A 45 3.78 12.97 5.54
N GLY A 46 4.73 12.63 6.40
CA GLY A 46 5.57 11.43 6.22
C GLY A 46 4.77 10.17 5.86
N LEU A 47 3.55 10.05 6.39
CA LEU A 47 2.58 9.00 6.10
C LEU A 47 2.13 8.96 4.63
N SER A 48 1.75 10.09 4.03
CA SER A 48 1.29 10.15 2.63
C SER A 48 2.33 9.63 1.64
N ARG A 49 3.61 9.96 1.87
CA ARG A 49 4.73 9.44 1.09
C ARG A 49 4.83 7.93 1.21
N LEU A 50 4.73 7.38 2.42
CA LEU A 50 4.81 5.94 2.67
C LEU A 50 3.65 5.18 2.04
N VAL A 51 2.42 5.67 2.18
CA VAL A 51 1.22 5.08 1.56
C VAL A 51 1.35 5.06 0.03
N ARG A 52 1.84 6.15 -0.57
CA ARG A 52 2.06 6.20 -2.01
C ARG A 52 3.11 5.19 -2.46
N LYS A 53 4.19 5.00 -1.69
CA LYS A 53 5.25 4.00 -1.97
C LYS A 53 4.70 2.58 -1.88
N LEU A 54 3.91 2.29 -0.85
CA LEU A 54 3.20 1.02 -0.69
C LEU A 54 2.36 0.71 -1.93
N GLN A 55 1.52 1.65 -2.37
CA GLN A 55 0.62 1.47 -3.52
C GLN A 55 1.33 1.48 -4.89
N SER A 56 2.58 1.96 -4.97
CA SER A 56 3.35 1.96 -6.22
C SER A 56 4.11 0.66 -6.45
N ASN A 57 4.28 -0.16 -5.41
CA ASN A 57 4.82 -1.50 -5.55
C ASN A 57 3.68 -2.46 -5.92
N LYS A 58 3.76 -3.08 -7.11
CA LYS A 58 2.68 -3.95 -7.63
C LYS A 58 2.39 -5.15 -6.73
N TRP A 59 3.40 -5.71 -6.08
CA TRP A 59 3.24 -6.86 -5.19
C TRP A 59 2.55 -6.47 -3.89
N LEU A 60 2.97 -5.37 -3.27
CA LEU A 60 2.32 -4.82 -2.07
C LEU A 60 0.90 -4.35 -2.35
N LEU A 61 0.65 -3.70 -3.50
CA LEU A 61 -0.69 -3.32 -3.93
C LEU A 61 -1.58 -4.55 -4.12
N PHE A 62 -1.09 -5.59 -4.79
CA PHE A 62 -1.84 -6.85 -4.94
C PHE A 62 -2.18 -7.49 -3.60
N LEU A 63 -1.22 -7.60 -2.68
CA LEU A 63 -1.48 -8.13 -1.34
C LEU A 63 -2.45 -7.24 -0.55
N LEU A 64 -2.40 -5.92 -0.74
CA LEU A 64 -3.35 -4.99 -0.14
C LEU A 64 -4.77 -5.19 -0.70
N GLU A 65 -4.93 -5.39 -2.00
CA GLU A 65 -6.21 -5.76 -2.61
C GLU A 65 -6.76 -7.05 -1.98
N VAL A 66 -5.93 -8.10 -1.90
CA VAL A 66 -6.32 -9.37 -1.26
C VAL A 66 -6.71 -9.15 0.20
N CYS A 67 -5.96 -8.34 0.95
CA CYS A 67 -6.24 -8.05 2.35
C CYS A 67 -7.58 -7.33 2.52
N VAL A 68 -7.89 -6.35 1.67
CA VAL A 68 -9.18 -5.66 1.63
C VAL A 68 -10.30 -6.64 1.31
N VAL A 69 -10.13 -7.50 0.31
CA VAL A 69 -11.11 -8.54 -0.04
C VAL A 69 -11.35 -9.50 1.12
N CYS A 70 -10.30 -9.92 1.83
CA CYS A 70 -10.42 -10.86 2.96
C CYS A 70 -11.15 -10.28 4.16
N ASN A 71 -11.07 -8.96 4.34
CA ASN A 71 -11.72 -8.28 5.46
C ASN A 71 -13.13 -7.82 5.11
N SER A 72 -13.54 -7.84 3.84
CA SER A 72 -14.82 -7.30 3.36
C SER A 72 -15.70 -8.37 2.71
N ASP A 73 -16.96 -8.03 2.43
CA ASP A 73 -17.90 -8.91 1.74
C ASP A 73 -17.75 -8.91 0.21
N LEU A 74 -16.65 -8.39 -0.35
CA LEU A 74 -16.46 -8.24 -1.80
C LEU A 74 -16.44 -9.56 -2.58
N LEU A 75 -16.16 -10.71 -1.93
CA LEU A 75 -16.30 -12.03 -2.56
C LEU A 75 -17.75 -12.49 -2.71
N ARG A 76 -18.63 -12.02 -1.82
CA ARG A 76 -20.02 -12.51 -1.70
C ARG A 76 -21.02 -11.54 -2.31
N ARG A 77 -20.74 -10.24 -2.20
CA ARG A 77 -21.60 -9.17 -2.67
C ARG A 77 -21.02 -8.57 -3.94
N LYS A 78 -21.83 -8.54 -5.00
CA LYS A 78 -21.48 -7.82 -6.24
C LYS A 78 -21.21 -6.36 -5.91
N SER A 79 -20.09 -5.83 -6.38
CA SER A 79 -19.76 -4.42 -6.23
C SER A 79 -20.79 -3.54 -6.94
N ASP A 80 -21.15 -2.45 -6.29
CA ASP A 80 -21.92 -1.36 -6.89
C ASP A 80 -20.94 -0.49 -7.69
N PRO A 81 -21.04 -0.44 -9.04
CA PRO A 81 -20.11 0.35 -9.85
C PRO A 81 -20.28 1.86 -9.64
N ASP A 82 -21.42 2.30 -9.09
CA ASP A 82 -21.77 3.70 -8.91
C ASP A 82 -21.50 4.20 -7.48
N ARG A 83 -21.02 3.33 -6.57
CA ARG A 83 -20.71 3.67 -5.18
C ARG A 83 -19.37 3.10 -4.72
N PRO A 84 -18.48 3.90 -4.10
CA PRO A 84 -17.27 3.36 -3.47
C PRO A 84 -17.62 2.41 -2.33
N PHE A 85 -16.96 1.25 -2.29
CA PHE A 85 -16.73 0.60 -1.00
C PHE A 85 -15.66 1.38 -0.23
N MET A 86 -15.63 1.23 1.10
CA MET A 86 -14.65 1.90 1.94
C MET A 86 -14.00 0.94 2.92
N ALA A 87 -12.72 1.20 3.23
CA ALA A 87 -12.03 0.56 4.34
C ALA A 87 -11.07 1.55 5.01
N ARG A 88 -10.96 1.43 6.33
CA ARG A 88 -9.95 2.09 7.15
C ARG A 88 -8.76 1.16 7.33
N ILE A 89 -7.56 1.69 7.15
CA ILE A 89 -6.31 0.98 7.34
C ILE A 89 -5.55 1.67 8.46
N ASN A 90 -5.46 1.01 9.61
CA ASN A 90 -4.63 1.48 10.70
C ASN A 90 -3.18 1.16 10.37
N VAL A 91 -2.30 2.15 10.43
CA VAL A 91 -0.86 1.97 10.21
C VAL A 91 -0.04 2.51 11.35
N GLY A 92 1.12 1.93 11.55
CA GLY A 92 2.13 2.34 12.53
C GLY A 92 3.50 2.48 11.90
N ILE A 93 4.38 3.19 12.59
CA ILE A 93 5.82 3.12 12.36
C ILE A 93 6.38 2.23 13.46
N GLU A 94 6.83 1.03 13.09
CA GLU A 94 7.44 0.08 14.03
C GLU A 94 8.96 0.14 13.94
N PRO A 95 9.70 -0.13 15.05
CA PRO A 95 11.14 -0.26 15.03
C PRO A 95 11.58 -1.36 14.04
N THR A 96 12.61 -1.07 13.24
CA THR A 96 13.20 -2.08 12.33
C THR A 96 13.99 -3.15 13.07
N ASP A 97 14.46 -2.84 14.29
CA ASP A 97 15.14 -3.77 15.18
C ASP A 97 14.17 -4.31 16.25
N ILE A 98 13.98 -5.64 16.26
CA ILE A 98 13.09 -6.30 17.21
C ILE A 98 13.56 -6.17 18.66
N SER A 99 14.86 -6.01 18.91
CA SER A 99 15.40 -5.79 20.26
C SER A 99 14.94 -4.44 20.83
N VAL A 100 14.88 -3.42 19.98
CA VAL A 100 14.38 -2.08 20.33
C VAL A 100 12.87 -2.13 20.59
N CYS A 101 12.13 -2.90 19.77
CA CYS A 101 10.71 -3.16 20.02
C CYS A 101 10.49 -3.78 21.41
N TYR A 102 11.26 -4.81 21.76
CA TYR A 102 11.21 -5.43 23.08
C TYR A 102 11.57 -4.44 24.22
N GLN A 103 12.60 -3.61 24.03
CA GLN A 103 12.98 -2.58 25.00
C GLN A 103 11.83 -1.59 25.26
N LEU A 104 11.18 -1.10 24.20
CA LEU A 104 10.00 -0.23 24.31
C LEU A 104 8.87 -0.90 25.10
N PHE A 105 8.60 -2.19 24.83
CA PHE A 105 7.59 -2.95 25.57
C PHE A 105 7.94 -3.13 27.05
N THR A 106 9.23 -3.28 27.38
CA THR A 106 9.70 -3.47 28.76
C THR A 106 9.96 -2.16 29.52
N GLY A 107 9.90 -1.01 28.85
CA GLY A 107 10.22 0.30 29.43
C GLY A 107 11.71 0.50 29.73
N ALA A 108 12.60 -0.23 29.04
CA ALA A 108 14.04 -0.04 29.18
C ALA A 108 14.48 1.29 28.55
N GLU A 109 15.45 1.97 29.17
CA GLU A 109 16.07 3.17 28.60
C GLU A 109 16.80 2.82 27.30
N PHE A 110 16.62 3.64 26.26
CA PHE A 110 17.33 3.50 25.00
C PHE A 110 17.82 4.88 24.50
N GLU A 111 19.07 4.94 24.05
CA GLU A 111 19.69 6.12 23.44
C GLU A 111 20.11 5.76 22.01
N SER A 112 19.18 5.86 21.06
CA SER A 112 19.51 5.73 19.64
C SER A 112 18.47 6.45 18.79
N GLU A 113 18.92 7.14 17.75
CA GLU A 113 18.08 7.40 16.58
C GLU A 113 17.60 6.04 16.05
N MET A 114 16.29 5.89 15.88
CA MET A 114 15.65 4.62 15.59
C MET A 114 15.10 4.65 14.17
N GLU A 115 15.63 3.78 13.31
CA GLU A 115 14.99 3.57 12.01
C GLU A 115 13.66 2.82 12.21
N GLY A 116 12.56 3.48 11.85
CA GLY A 116 11.22 2.91 11.84
C GLY A 116 10.80 2.46 10.44
N MET A 117 9.80 1.59 10.36
CA MET A 117 9.21 1.12 9.10
C MET A 117 7.69 1.15 9.15
N LEU A 118 7.05 1.44 8.02
CA LEU A 118 5.61 1.35 7.89
C LEU A 118 5.14 -0.08 8.16
N GLN A 119 4.14 -0.24 9.00
CA GLN A 119 3.43 -1.50 9.23
C GLN A 119 1.92 -1.24 9.19
N LEU A 120 1.16 -2.19 8.67
CA LEU A 120 -0.29 -2.16 8.67
C LEU A 120 -0.79 -2.96 9.88
N ASN A 121 -1.57 -2.32 10.74
CA ASN A 121 -2.03 -2.87 12.01
C ASN A 121 -3.43 -3.50 11.89
N ALA A 122 -4.28 -2.93 11.04
CA ALA A 122 -5.63 -3.46 10.79
C ALA A 122 -6.19 -2.95 9.46
N VAL A 123 -7.09 -3.74 8.87
CA VAL A 123 -7.92 -3.35 7.72
C VAL A 123 -9.37 -3.58 8.11
N THR A 124 -10.14 -2.50 8.20
CA THR A 124 -11.52 -2.51 8.69
C THR A 124 -12.45 -1.95 7.61
N PRO A 125 -13.34 -2.75 7.00
CA PRO A 125 -14.34 -2.23 6.07
C PRO A 125 -15.28 -1.24 6.79
N LEU A 126 -15.77 -0.26 6.04
CA LEU A 126 -16.77 0.69 6.51
C LEU A 126 -18.06 0.42 5.74
N GLU A 127 -19.02 -0.25 6.38
CA GLU A 127 -20.29 -0.64 5.76
C GLU A 127 -21.22 0.55 5.51
N ASP A 128 -21.26 1.49 6.46
CA ASP A 128 -21.97 2.76 6.35
C ASP A 128 -21.06 3.91 6.80
N PRO A 129 -20.22 4.44 5.89
CA PRO A 129 -19.29 5.52 6.21
C PRO A 129 -19.99 6.87 6.46
N GLY A 130 -21.33 6.93 6.33
CA GLY A 130 -22.07 8.19 6.37
C GLY A 130 -21.71 9.11 5.19
N PRO A 131 -21.92 10.42 5.32
CA PRO A 131 -21.55 11.39 4.30
C PRO A 131 -20.03 11.42 4.10
N LEU A 132 -19.60 11.14 2.87
CA LEU A 132 -18.19 11.24 2.49
C LEU A 132 -17.70 12.68 2.62
N ALA A 133 -16.46 12.85 3.08
CA ALA A 133 -15.83 14.17 3.09
C ALA A 133 -15.81 14.75 1.66
N PRO A 134 -15.96 16.08 1.49
CA PRO A 134 -16.14 16.69 0.15
C PRO A 134 -15.04 16.35 -0.88
N HIS A 135 -13.81 16.06 -0.42
CA HIS A 135 -12.68 15.72 -1.29
C HIS A 135 -12.68 14.26 -1.77
N MET A 136 -13.43 13.37 -1.12
CA MET A 136 -13.38 11.92 -1.36
C MET A 136 -14.13 11.52 -2.65
N MET A 137 -15.28 12.11 -2.94
CA MET A 137 -16.02 11.78 -4.16
C MET A 137 -15.31 12.18 -5.45
N PRO A 138 -14.73 13.39 -5.57
CA PRO A 138 -13.91 13.73 -6.74
C PRO A 138 -12.74 12.76 -6.94
N LEU A 139 -12.08 12.34 -5.85
CA LEU A 139 -11.00 11.35 -5.89
C LEU A 139 -11.49 10.01 -6.47
N TRP A 140 -12.60 9.48 -5.94
CA TRP A 140 -13.19 8.24 -6.45
C TRP A 140 -13.68 8.37 -7.89
N ASN A 141 -14.42 9.42 -8.24
CA ASN A 141 -14.96 9.65 -9.58
C ASN A 141 -13.84 9.67 -10.63
N ASN A 142 -12.77 10.43 -10.37
CA ASN A 142 -11.62 10.52 -11.29
C ASN A 142 -10.95 9.15 -11.48
N PHE A 143 -10.77 8.39 -10.40
CA PHE A 143 -10.16 7.07 -10.46
C PHE A 143 -11.08 6.03 -11.13
N ARG A 144 -12.39 6.10 -10.89
CA ARG A 144 -13.42 5.28 -11.54
C ARG A 144 -13.48 5.55 -13.04
N GLU A 145 -13.39 6.80 -13.47
CA GLU A 145 -13.32 7.18 -14.89
C GLU A 145 -12.08 6.57 -15.56
N VAL A 146 -10.90 6.68 -14.93
CA VAL A 146 -9.67 6.06 -15.44
C VAL A 146 -9.82 4.54 -15.53
N THR A 147 -10.38 3.90 -14.52
CA THR A 147 -10.57 2.44 -14.47
C THR A 147 -11.59 1.97 -15.51
N ASN A 148 -12.65 2.76 -15.77
CA ASN A 148 -13.59 2.55 -16.88
C ASN A 148 -12.89 2.62 -18.24
N GLY A 149 -12.06 3.66 -18.46
CA GLY A 149 -11.31 3.82 -19.71
C GLY A 149 -10.30 2.69 -19.97
N LEU A 150 -9.92 1.93 -18.95
CA LEU A 150 -9.08 0.73 -19.06
C LEU A 150 -9.87 -0.57 -19.27
N GLY A 151 -11.22 -0.51 -19.33
CA GLY A 151 -12.08 -1.67 -19.60
C GLY A 151 -12.59 -2.41 -18.35
N PHE A 152 -12.35 -1.87 -17.15
CA PHE A 152 -12.69 -2.52 -15.88
C PHE A 152 -13.97 -1.94 -15.24
N SER A 153 -14.99 -1.62 -16.04
CA SER A 153 -16.20 -0.92 -15.56
C SER A 153 -17.05 -1.72 -14.58
N SER A 154 -16.94 -3.04 -14.59
CA SER A 154 -17.58 -3.95 -13.64
C SER A 154 -16.84 -4.10 -12.32
N ASP A 155 -15.56 -3.74 -12.27
CA ASP A 155 -14.68 -4.06 -11.14
C ASP A 155 -14.93 -3.12 -9.97
N ALA A 156 -14.73 -3.64 -8.75
CA ALA A 156 -14.91 -2.86 -7.54
C ALA A 156 -13.81 -1.79 -7.42
N VAL A 157 -14.24 -0.54 -7.22
CA VAL A 157 -13.36 0.59 -6.94
C VAL A 157 -13.77 1.20 -5.61
N GLY A 158 -12.82 1.34 -4.70
CA GLY A 158 -13.08 1.83 -3.35
C GLY A 158 -12.14 2.94 -2.91
N LEU A 159 -12.41 3.44 -1.70
CA LEU A 159 -11.58 4.41 -1.00
C LEU A 159 -10.97 3.76 0.24
N LEU A 160 -9.67 3.97 0.41
CA LEU A 160 -8.91 3.51 1.57
C LEU A 160 -8.50 4.72 2.39
N GLU A 161 -8.97 4.78 3.64
CA GLU A 161 -8.53 5.77 4.61
C GLU A 161 -7.41 5.19 5.46
N PHE A 162 -6.18 5.62 5.22
CA PHE A 162 -5.03 5.28 6.06
C PHE A 162 -4.99 6.23 7.25
N VAL A 163 -4.99 5.69 8.46
CA VAL A 163 -4.92 6.43 9.71
C VAL A 163 -3.74 5.94 10.53
N ASN A 164 -3.08 6.84 11.25
CA ASN A 164 -2.12 6.47 12.29
C ASN A 164 -2.64 6.91 13.66
N THR A 165 -1.83 6.77 14.71
CA THR A 165 -2.18 7.19 16.09
C THR A 165 -2.25 8.71 16.28
N SER A 166 -1.85 9.50 15.29
CA SER A 166 -2.07 10.95 15.28
C SER A 166 -3.37 11.28 14.55
N ASP A 167 -3.90 12.49 14.73
CA ASP A 167 -5.14 12.96 14.04
C ASP A 167 -4.97 13.14 12.51
N HIS A 168 -3.95 12.52 11.91
CA HIS A 168 -3.67 12.56 10.49
C HIS A 168 -4.22 11.32 9.78
N SER A 169 -5.06 11.54 8.77
CA SER A 169 -5.48 10.52 7.82
C SER A 169 -5.12 10.91 6.39
N ILE A 170 -4.94 9.91 5.53
CA ILE A 170 -4.88 10.09 4.08
C ILE A 170 -5.85 9.13 3.41
N THR A 171 -6.66 9.67 2.50
CA THR A 171 -7.57 8.86 1.68
C THR A 171 -7.00 8.66 0.29
N THR A 172 -7.02 7.42 -0.20
CA THR A 172 -6.56 7.04 -1.54
C THR A 172 -7.59 6.12 -2.21
N SER A 173 -7.50 5.95 -3.53
CA SER A 173 -8.35 5.01 -4.27
C SER A 173 -7.68 3.66 -4.47
N ILE A 174 -8.48 2.60 -4.55
CA ILE A 174 -8.03 1.25 -4.90
C ILE A 174 -8.97 0.62 -5.93
N HIS A 175 -8.40 -0.14 -6.86
CA HIS A 175 -9.12 -1.03 -7.78
C HIS A 175 -8.89 -2.46 -7.29
N ILE A 176 -9.96 -3.20 -7.03
CA ILE A 176 -9.88 -4.62 -6.70
C ILE A 176 -9.90 -5.40 -8.01
N THR A 177 -8.76 -5.98 -8.35
CA THR A 177 -8.58 -6.71 -9.60
C THR A 177 -9.14 -8.13 -9.52
N GLN A 178 -9.53 -8.67 -10.68
CA GLN A 178 -9.97 -10.06 -10.79
C GLN A 178 -8.95 -11.08 -10.24
N PRO A 179 -7.62 -10.94 -10.49
CA PRO A 179 -6.61 -11.79 -9.87
C PRO A 179 -6.61 -11.73 -8.34
N ALA A 180 -6.87 -10.58 -7.72
CA ALA A 180 -6.94 -10.46 -6.26
C ALA A 180 -8.16 -11.19 -5.70
N LEU A 181 -9.31 -11.09 -6.37
CA LEU A 181 -10.52 -11.85 -6.04
C LEU A 181 -10.29 -13.36 -6.13
N GLU A 182 -9.71 -13.82 -7.25
CA GLU A 182 -9.42 -15.25 -7.47
C GLU A 182 -8.41 -15.79 -6.45
N TYR A 183 -7.40 -15.00 -6.11
CA TYR A 183 -6.42 -15.37 -5.10
C TYR A 183 -7.08 -15.51 -3.71
N ALA A 184 -7.90 -14.54 -3.32
CA ALA A 184 -8.63 -14.59 -2.06
C ALA A 184 -9.63 -15.75 -2.02
N GLN A 185 -10.33 -16.01 -3.13
CA GLN A 185 -11.29 -17.12 -3.25
C GLN A 185 -10.61 -18.49 -3.18
N ALA A 186 -9.41 -18.63 -3.75
CA ALA A 186 -8.66 -19.88 -3.69
C ALA A 186 -8.23 -20.24 -2.27
N ALA A 187 -8.09 -19.23 -1.38
CA ALA A 187 -7.80 -19.38 0.06
C ALA A 187 -6.64 -20.35 0.35
N LYS A 188 -5.62 -20.36 -0.51
CA LYS A 188 -4.47 -21.27 -0.35
C LYS A 188 -3.61 -20.79 0.83
N PRO A 189 -3.08 -21.71 1.65
CA PRO A 189 -2.16 -21.36 2.73
C PRO A 189 -0.96 -20.54 2.24
N PHE A 190 -0.53 -19.60 3.05
CA PHE A 190 0.71 -18.87 2.84
C PHE A 190 1.92 -19.70 3.30
N ARG A 191 3.10 -19.34 2.78
CA ARG A 191 4.37 -19.81 3.36
C ARG A 191 4.85 -18.80 4.39
N GLY A 192 4.86 -19.21 5.65
CA GLY A 192 5.48 -18.48 6.74
C GLY A 192 6.97 -18.76 6.81
N HIS A 193 7.75 -17.74 7.16
CA HIS A 193 9.18 -17.87 7.42
C HIS A 193 9.46 -17.41 8.85
N SER A 194 9.95 -18.32 9.70
CA SER A 194 10.34 -18.03 11.07
C SER A 194 11.82 -18.35 11.27
N ALA A 195 12.55 -17.45 11.93
CA ALA A 195 13.92 -17.73 12.35
C ALA A 195 13.99 -18.87 13.38
N LEU A 196 12.91 -19.11 14.13
CA LEU A 196 12.84 -20.14 15.18
C LEU A 196 12.33 -21.49 14.65
N PHE A 197 11.35 -21.47 13.76
CA PHE A 197 10.61 -22.67 13.32
C PHE A 197 10.83 -23.05 11.85
N GLY A 198 11.62 -22.27 11.11
CA GLY A 198 11.83 -22.49 9.68
C GLY A 198 10.62 -22.13 8.84
N VAL A 199 10.41 -22.86 7.73
CA VAL A 199 9.29 -22.64 6.81
C VAL A 199 8.09 -23.46 7.26
N SER A 200 6.93 -22.81 7.39
CA SER A 200 5.66 -23.46 7.73
C SER A 200 4.53 -23.02 6.80
N GLU A 201 3.48 -23.83 6.72
CA GLU A 201 2.23 -23.41 6.10
C GLU A 201 1.41 -22.60 7.12
N VAL A 202 0.99 -21.40 6.72
CA VAL A 202 0.16 -20.50 7.51
C VAL A 202 -1.23 -20.49 6.89
N PRO A 203 -2.29 -20.89 7.64
CA PRO A 203 -3.65 -20.88 7.13
C PRO A 203 -4.04 -19.51 6.56
N PHE A 204 -4.75 -19.53 5.43
CA PHE A 204 -5.24 -18.31 4.81
C PHE A 204 -6.28 -17.63 5.70
N SER A 205 -6.02 -16.37 6.03
CA SER A 205 -6.92 -15.52 6.81
C SER A 205 -6.62 -14.05 6.53
N ALA A 206 -7.53 -13.16 6.94
CA ALA A 206 -7.29 -11.72 6.94
C ALA A 206 -5.99 -11.35 7.69
N MET A 207 -5.77 -11.98 8.84
CA MET A 207 -4.58 -11.76 9.68
C MET A 207 -3.30 -12.21 8.98
N SER A 208 -3.28 -13.41 8.40
CA SER A 208 -2.10 -13.90 7.69
C SER A 208 -1.81 -13.08 6.43
N CYS A 209 -2.84 -12.59 5.73
CA CYS A 209 -2.67 -11.72 4.57
C CYS A 209 -2.00 -10.38 4.95
N LEU A 210 -2.43 -9.78 6.07
CA LEU A 210 -1.81 -8.59 6.62
C LEU A 210 -0.34 -8.84 6.99
N GLU A 211 -0.06 -9.98 7.63
CA GLU A 211 1.31 -10.35 8.00
C GLU A 211 2.21 -10.60 6.78
N GLN A 212 1.69 -11.07 5.64
CA GLN A 212 2.49 -11.17 4.41
C GLN A 212 2.99 -9.81 3.91
N ILE A 213 2.16 -8.76 4.01
CA ILE A 213 2.56 -7.38 3.67
C ILE A 213 3.67 -6.92 4.62
N ASN A 214 3.40 -7.05 5.92
CA ASN A 214 4.30 -6.60 6.98
C ASN A 214 5.64 -7.32 6.98
N SER A 215 5.64 -8.65 6.82
CA SER A 215 6.83 -9.48 6.67
C SER A 215 7.65 -9.08 5.44
N HIS A 216 7.00 -8.78 4.31
CA HIS A 216 7.71 -8.28 3.13
C HIS A 216 8.42 -6.94 3.40
N ILE A 217 7.75 -6.00 4.08
CA ILE A 217 8.35 -4.72 4.47
C ILE A 217 9.52 -4.94 5.45
N ARG A 218 9.36 -5.78 6.46
CA ARG A 218 10.41 -6.13 7.44
C ARG A 218 11.65 -6.70 6.76
N SER A 219 11.45 -7.58 5.77
CA SER A 219 12.53 -8.25 5.03
C SER A 219 13.36 -7.30 4.15
N ASP A 220 12.86 -6.10 3.82
CA ASP A 220 13.57 -5.11 3.00
C ASP A 220 14.60 -4.32 3.82
N SER A 221 15.66 -5.00 4.27
CA SER A 221 16.75 -4.39 5.06
C SER A 221 17.56 -3.33 4.30
N LYS A 222 17.43 -3.28 2.97
CA LYS A 222 18.11 -2.31 2.10
C LYS A 222 17.22 -1.10 1.77
N ASN A 223 16.01 -1.04 2.32
CA ASN A 223 15.03 0.03 2.10
C ASN A 223 14.76 0.30 0.61
N LEU A 224 14.73 -0.74 -0.22
CA LEU A 224 14.44 -0.64 -1.66
C LEU A 224 12.97 -0.23 -1.90
N LEU A 225 12.07 -0.61 -1.01
CA LEU A 225 10.66 -0.21 -0.99
C LEU A 225 10.48 1.25 -0.57
N GLN A 226 11.48 1.84 0.10
CA GLN A 226 11.41 3.20 0.67
C GLN A 226 10.25 3.37 1.66
N LEU A 227 10.04 2.33 2.46
CA LEU A 227 9.01 2.27 3.51
C LEU A 227 9.58 2.46 4.92
N ARG A 228 10.87 2.81 5.03
CA ARG A 228 11.54 3.14 6.29
C ARG A 228 11.77 4.64 6.48
N VAL A 229 11.79 5.09 7.72
CA VAL A 229 12.03 6.47 8.16
C VAL A 229 13.08 6.48 9.27
N LEU A 230 13.94 7.51 9.27
CA LEU A 230 14.87 7.81 10.37
C LEU A 230 14.19 8.74 11.38
#